data_AF-A0A7J2RW96-F1
#
_entry.id   AF-A0A7J2RW96-F1
#
_cell.length_a   1.000
_cell.length_b   1.000
_cell.length_c   1.000
_cell.angle_alpha   90.00
_cell.angle_beta   90.00
_cell.angle_gamma   90.00
#
_symmetry.space_group_name_H-M   'P 1'
#
loop_
_entity.id
_entity.type
_entity.pdbx_description
1 polymer ?
#
loop_
_entity_poly.entity_id
_entity_poly.type
_entity_poly.pdbx_seq_one_letter_code
_entity_poly.pdbx_strand_id
1 'polypeptide(L)' 'MKKEILLVFLGILVLAISIFVIAKPNVHEFSIPEHAVQISEGVFSLGTARDVDGRVVEGFMFIHDNKRGNAKPGTECG' A
#
# COMPACT_ATOMS: atom_id res chain seq x y z
N MET A 1 23.93 17.49 41.08
CA MET A 1 23.54 16.11 40.73
C MET A 1 22.07 15.99 40.27
N LYS A 2 21.07 16.54 40.97
CA LYS A 2 19.65 16.44 40.55
C LYS A 2 19.33 17.02 39.16
N LYS A 3 19.92 18.17 38.80
CA LYS A 3 19.69 18.84 37.50
C LYS A 3 20.27 18.10 36.29
N GLU A 4 21.42 17.43 36.46
CA GLU A 4 22.05 16.64 35.39
C GLU A 4 21.22 15.38 35.08
N ILE A 5 20.71 14.72 36.13
CA ILE A 5 19.84 13.55 36.00
C ILE A 5 18.53 13.93 35.28
N LEU A 6 17.98 15.11 35.59
CA LEU A 6 16.78 15.63 34.92
C LEU A 6 17.04 15.87 33.42
N LEU A 7 18.19 16.43 33.04
CA LEU A 7 18.54 16.68 31.65
C LEU A 7 18.76 15.39 30.86
N VAL A 8 19.35 14.36 31.47
CA VAL A 8 19.49 13.04 30.83
C VAL A 8 18.12 12.40 30.60
N PHE A 9 17.23 12.45 31.60
CA PHE A 9 15.86 11.94 31.44
C PHE A 9 15.07 12.69 30.36
N LEU A 10 15.19 14.02 30.32
CA LEU A 10 14.57 14.85 29.30
C LEU A 10 15.10 14.50 27.90
N GLY A 11 16.41 14.29 27.77
CA GLY A 11 17.04 13.87 26.52
C GLY A 11 16.56 12.50 26.02
N ILE A 12 16.46 11.52 26.92
CA ILE A 12 15.94 10.18 26.61
C ILE A 12 14.46 10.26 26.21
N LEU A 13 13.67 11.09 26.91
CA LEU A 13 12.26 11.29 26.60
C LEU A 13 12.07 11.90 25.19
N VAL A 14 12.84 12.93 24.85
CA VAL A 14 12.80 13.56 23.51
C VAL A 14 13.23 12.57 22.42
N LEU A 15 14.24 11.74 22.69
CA LEU A 15 14.70 10.70 21.77
C LEU A 15 13.64 9.59 21.58
N ALA A 16 12.94 9.20 22.65
CA ALA A 16 11.87 8.18 22.55
C ALA A 16 10.66 8.70 21.75
N ILE A 17 10.29 9.96 21.95
CA ILE A 17 9.19 10.59 21.21
C ILE A 17 9.53 10.73 19.72
N SER A 18 10.77 11.06 19.37
CA SER A 18 11.17 11.22 17.96
C SER A 18 11.11 9.92 17.16
N ILE A 19 11.46 8.78 17.77
CA ILE A 19 11.35 7.45 17.13
C ILE A 19 9.90 7.11 16.82
N PHE A 20 8.97 7.46 17.72
CA PHE A 20 7.54 7.13 17.57
C PHE A 20 6.87 7.92 16.43
N VAL A 21 7.30 9.15 16.18
CA VAL A 21 6.75 9.99 15.09
C VAL A 21 7.15 9.47 13.69
N ILE A 22 8.32 8.84 13.57
CA ILE A 22 8.83 8.32 12.28
C ILE A 22 8.12 7.01 11.88
N ALA A 23 7.65 6.23 12.84
CA ALA A 23 7.10 4.89 12.62
C ALA A 23 5.63 4.86 12.18
N LYS A 24 5.08 5.91 11.55
CA LYS A 24 3.69 5.87 11.08
C LYS A 24 3.55 4.82 9.96
N PRO A 25 2.77 3.75 10.16
CA PRO A 25 2.58 2.75 9.13
C PRO A 25 1.83 3.41 7.96
N ASN A 26 2.40 3.31 6.77
CA ASN A 26 1.74 3.73 5.54
C ASN A 26 0.76 2.61 5.14
N VAL A 27 -0.40 2.60 5.78
CA VAL A 27 -1.48 1.66 5.44
C VAL A 27 -2.09 2.18 4.14
N HIS A 28 -1.63 1.63 3.02
CA HIS A 28 -2.35 1.80 1.76
C HIS A 28 -3.62 0.97 1.84
N GLU A 29 -4.74 1.63 2.16
CA GLU A 29 -6.06 1.05 1.98
C GLU A 29 -6.28 0.86 0.48
N PHE A 30 -6.32 -0.40 0.04
CA PHE A 30 -6.81 -0.73 -1.29
C PHE A 30 -8.27 -1.17 -1.16
N SER A 31 -9.11 -0.78 -2.11
CA SER A 31 -10.50 -1.22 -2.20
C SER A 31 -10.75 -1.86 -3.55
N ILE A 32 -11.55 -2.93 -3.53
CA ILE A 32 -12.05 -3.58 -4.73
C ILE A 32 -13.28 -2.81 -5.20
N PRO A 33 -13.38 -2.43 -6.49
CA PRO A 33 -14.57 -1.76 -7.01
C PRO A 33 -15.83 -2.61 -6.83
N GLU A 34 -16.98 -1.98 -6.52
CA GLU A 34 -18.25 -2.69 -6.26
C GLU A 34 -18.76 -3.51 -7.46
N HIS A 35 -18.42 -3.08 -8.68
CA HIS A 35 -18.79 -3.77 -9.92
C HIS A 35 -17.83 -4.89 -10.31
N ALA A 36 -16.72 -5.08 -9.57
CA ALA A 36 -15.74 -6.10 -9.89
C ALA A 36 -16.27 -7.49 -9.53
N VAL A 37 -16.13 -8.44 -10.45
CA VAL A 37 -16.60 -9.82 -10.27
C VAL A 37 -15.39 -10.73 -10.09
N GLN A 38 -15.31 -11.46 -8.98
CA GLN A 38 -14.26 -12.44 -8.77
C GLN A 38 -14.47 -13.64 -9.70
N ILE A 39 -13.50 -13.90 -10.57
CA ILE A 39 -13.54 -15.02 -11.53
C ILE A 39 -12.62 -16.17 -11.12
N SER A 40 -11.61 -15.90 -10.29
CA SER A 40 -10.70 -16.89 -9.71
C SER A 40 -10.10 -16.35 -8.40
N GLU A 41 -9.39 -17.20 -7.66
CA GLU A 41 -8.67 -16.79 -6.45
C GLU A 41 -7.66 -15.67 -6.78
N GLY A 42 -7.82 -14.50 -6.17
CA GLY A 42 -6.99 -13.32 -6.44
C GLY A 42 -7.19 -12.67 -7.81
N VAL A 43 -8.19 -13.05 -8.60
CA VAL A 43 -8.45 -12.46 -9.94
C VAL A 43 -9.88 -11.94 -10.06
N PHE A 44 -10.01 -10.66 -10.40
CA PHE A 44 -11.28 -9.96 -10.53
C PHE A 44 -11.43 -9.39 -11.95
N SER A 45 -12.56 -9.66 -12.60
CA SER A 45 -12.95 -8.96 -13.82
C SER A 45 -13.52 -7.59 -13.45
N LEU A 46 -13.01 -6.55 -14.11
CA LEU A 46 -13.48 -5.17 -14.01
C LEU A 46 -14.51 -4.83 -15.09
N GLY A 47 -14.83 -5.80 -15.96
CA GLY A 47 -15.70 -5.62 -17.12
C GLY A 47 -14.96 -5.09 -18.35
N THR A 48 -15.75 -4.74 -19.36
CA THR A 48 -15.25 -4.27 -20.66
C THR A 48 -15.28 -2.75 -20.76
N ALA A 49 -14.23 -2.16 -21.33
CA ALA A 49 -14.17 -0.75 -21.68
C ALA A 49 -13.89 -0.58 -23.18
N ARG A 50 -14.11 0.62 -23.71
CA ARG A 50 -13.73 0.98 -25.07
C ARG A 50 -12.48 1.86 -25.02
N ASP A 51 -11.44 1.41 -25.70
CA ASP A 51 -10.17 2.13 -25.79
C ASP A 51 -10.29 3.33 -26.75
N VAL A 52 -9.31 4.23 -26.74
CA VAL A 52 -9.27 5.45 -27.58
C VAL A 52 -9.35 5.12 -29.07
N ASP A 53 -8.84 3.96 -29.47
CA ASP A 53 -8.87 3.46 -30.86
C ASP A 53 -10.18 2.73 -31.22
N GLY A 54 -11.18 2.74 -30.33
CA GLY A 54 -12.48 2.12 -30.53
C GLY A 54 -12.54 0.61 -30.29
N ARG A 55 -11.41 0.00 -29.91
CA ARG A 55 -11.30 -1.43 -29.54
C ARG A 55 -12.00 -1.70 -28.22
N VAL A 56 -12.61 -2.87 -28.11
CA VAL A 56 -13.15 -3.36 -26.82
C VAL A 56 -12.02 -4.05 -26.07
N VAL A 57 -11.78 -3.64 -24.84
CA VAL A 57 -10.78 -4.21 -23.94
C VAL A 57 -11.46 -4.74 -22.69
N GLU A 58 -10.92 -5.80 -22.11
CA GLU A 58 -11.40 -6.35 -20.84
C GLU A 58 -10.38 -6.05 -19.74
N GLY A 59 -10.86 -5.48 -18.63
CA GLY A 59 -10.04 -5.13 -17.48
C GLY A 59 -9.99 -6.28 -16.47
N PHE A 60 -8.79 -6.60 -15.99
CA PHE A 60 -8.59 -7.56 -14.90
C PHE A 60 -7.76 -6.93 -13.79
N MET A 61 -8.12 -7.25 -12.54
CA MET A 61 -7.36 -6.91 -11.35
C MET A 61 -6.82 -8.18 -10.70
N PHE A 62 -5.51 -8.21 -10.48
CA PHE A 62 -4.81 -9.31 -9.83
C PHE A 62 -4.38 -8.87 -8.42
N ILE A 63 -4.88 -9.56 -7.41
CA ILE A 63 -4.53 -9.35 -6.01
C ILE A 63 -3.70 -10.54 -5.57
N HIS A 64 -2.54 -10.26 -4.99
CA HIS A 64 -1.66 -11.27 -4.43
C HIS A 64 -1.42 -10.99 -2.95
N ASP A 65 -2.23 -11.62 -2.11
CA ASP A 65 -2.31 -11.36 -0.66
C ASP A 65 -0.98 -11.57 0.08
N ASN A 66 -0.08 -12.39 -0.49
CA ASN A 66 1.21 -12.72 0.11
C ASN A 66 2.33 -11.70 -0.15
N LYS A 67 2.10 -10.65 -0.93
CA LYS A 67 3.08 -9.57 -1.16
C LYS A 67 2.55 -8.26 -0.59
N ARG A 68 3.09 -7.86 0.56
CA ARG A 68 2.83 -6.56 1.23
C ARG A 68 3.45 -5.37 0.49
N GLY A 69 3.28 -5.29 -0.83
CA GLY A 69 3.88 -4.23 -1.63
C GLY A 69 3.18 -4.06 -2.97
N ASN A 70 3.32 -2.87 -3.55
CA ASN A 70 2.76 -2.55 -4.86
C ASN A 70 3.30 -3.51 -5.92
N ALA A 71 2.41 -4.06 -6.75
CA ALA A 71 2.80 -4.78 -7.94
C ALA A 71 3.63 -3.85 -8.82
N LYS A 72 4.89 -4.20 -9.08
CA LYS A 72 5.69 -3.54 -10.10
C LYS A 72 5.35 -4.20 -11.44
N PRO A 73 5.20 -3.43 -12.54
CA PRO A 73 5.15 -4.05 -13.86
C PRO A 73 6.41 -4.90 -14.03
N GLY A 74 6.24 -6.12 -14.52
CA GLY A 74 7.37 -6.97 -14.89
C GLY A 74 8.18 -6.29 -16.00
N THR A 75 9.47 -6.65 -16.13
CA THR A 75 10.35 -6.17 -17.22
C THR A 75 10.02 -6.73 -18.60
N GLU A 76 8.92 -7.46 -18.73
CA GLU A 76 8.53 -8.15 -19.95
C GLU A 76 7.32 -7.44 -20.55
N CYS A 77 7.57 -6.64 -21.59
CA CYS A 77 6.52 -6.25 -22.53
C CYS A 77 6.15 -7.50 -23.33
N GLY A 78 4.95 -8.04 -23.09
CA GLY A 78 4.33 -9.01 -23.98
C GLY A 78 3.90 -8.35 -25.29
#